data_AF-A0A962JQ99-F1
#
_entry.id   AF-A0A962JQ99-F1
#
_cell.length_a   1.000
_cell.length_b   1.000
_cell.length_c   1.000
_cell.angle_alpha   90.00
_cell.angle_beta   90.00
_cell.angle_gamma   90.00
#
_symmetry.space_group_name_H-M   'P 1'
#
loop_
_entity.id
_entity.type
_entity.pdbx_description
1 polymer ?
#
loop_
_entity_poly.entity_id
_entity_poly.type
_entity_poly.pdbx_seq_one_letter_code
_entity_poly.pdbx_strand_id
1 'polypeptide(L)' 'YEMSTLEEVGLEIGLTRERVRQIQVEALKRLRSIMEKEGLSGETVFS' A
#
# COMPACT_ATOMS: atom_id res chain seq x y z
N TYR A 1 14.48 0.73 5.95
CA TYR A 1 14.21 0.15 4.62
C TYR A 1 14.28 1.29 3.64
N GLU A 2 15.13 1.22 2.62
CA GLU A 2 15.19 2.26 1.59
C GLU A 2 13.90 2.23 0.76
N MET A 3 13.52 3.35 0.17
CA MET A 3 12.38 3.36 -0.75
C MET A 3 12.75 2.59 -2.02
N SER A 4 11.99 1.54 -2.32
CA SER A 4 12.11 0.79 -3.56
C SER A 4 10.93 1.09 -4.47
N THR A 5 11.17 1.10 -5.77
CA THR A 5 10.16 1.19 -6.82
C THR A 5 9.35 -0.10 -6.92
N LEU A 6 8.15 -0.03 -7.50
CA LEU A 6 7.32 -1.21 -7.74
C LEU A 6 7.98 -2.22 -8.70
N GLU A 7 8.92 -1.75 -9.52
CA GLU A 7 9.66 -2.59 -10.46
C GLU A 7 10.77 -3.36 -9.73
N GLU A 8 11.53 -2.71 -8.86
CA GLU A 8 12.54 -3.37 -8.01
C GLU A 8 11.91 -4.41 -7.09
N VAL A 9 10.78 -4.08 -6.44
CA VAL A 9 10.03 -5.03 -5.61
C VAL A 9 9.54 -6.20 -6.43
N GLY A 10 9.03 -5.96 -7.64
CA GLY A 10 8.59 -7.02 -8.55
C GLY A 10 9.71 -7.97 -8.94
N LEU A 11 10.88 -7.42 -9.27
CA LEU A 11 12.08 -8.20 -9.61
C LEU A 11 12.54 -9.09 -8.44
N GLU A 12 12.55 -8.57 -7.21
CA GLU A 12 12.99 -9.30 -6.02
C GLU A 12 12.10 -10.53 -5.71
N ILE A 13 10.79 -10.42 -5.93
CA ILE A 13 9.82 -11.47 -5.56
C ILE A 13 9.25 -12.25 -6.76
N GLY A 14 9.76 -12.01 -7.96
CA GLY A 14 9.33 -12.70 -9.18
C GLY A 14 7.92 -12.32 -9.65
N LEU A 15 7.49 -11.08 -9.42
CA LEU A 15 6.21 -10.55 -9.87
C LEU A 15 6.39 -9.42 -10.89
N THR A 16 5.38 -9.21 -11.72
CA THR A 16 5.36 -8.04 -12.61
C THR A 16 5.11 -6.77 -11.80
N ARG A 17 5.65 -5.63 -12.28
CA ARG A 17 5.37 -4.30 -11.73
C ARG A 17 3.86 -4.05 -11.52
N GLU A 18 3.05 -4.46 -12.48
CA GLU A 18 1.59 -4.30 -12.40
C GLU A 18 0.97 -5.17 -11.30
N ARG A 19 1.47 -6.39 -11.08
CA ARG A 19 0.98 -7.24 -9.99
C ARG A 19 1.32 -6.63 -8.63
N VAL A 20 2.53 -6.08 -8.46
CA VAL A 20 2.92 -5.36 -7.24
C VAL A 20 2.02 -4.13 -7.03
N ARG A 21 1.74 -3.36 -8.09
CA ARG A 21 0.82 -2.20 -8.03
C ARG A 21 -0.58 -2.61 -7.54
N GLN A 22 -1.13 -3.70 -8.07
CA GLN A 22 -2.44 -4.19 -7.67
C GLN A 22 -2.49 -4.55 -6.18
N ILE A 23 -1.49 -5.30 -5.71
CA ILE A 23 -1.36 -5.68 -4.29
C ILE A 23 -1.25 -4.42 -3.41
N GLN A 24 -0.41 -3.46 -3.80
CA GLN A 24 -0.25 -2.20 -3.08
C GLN A 24 -1.57 -1.43 -2.96
N VAL A 25 -2.32 -1.28 -4.06
CA VAL A 25 -3.61 -0.58 -4.07
C VAL A 25 -4.64 -1.30 -3.20
N GLU A 26 -4.68 -2.63 -3.24
CA GLU A 26 -5.58 -3.43 -2.40
C GLU A 26 -5.24 -3.29 -0.91
N ALA A 27 -3.94 -3.34 -0.56
CA ALA A 27 -3.46 -3.14 0.80
C ALA A 27 -3.83 -1.74 1.33
N LEU A 28 -3.65 -0.69 0.52
CA LEU A 28 -4.03 0.68 0.89
C LEU A 28 -5.55 0.83 1.10
N LYS A 29 -6.38 0.20 0.26
CA LYS A 29 -7.84 0.18 0.46
C LYS A 29 -8.23 -0.54 1.76
N ARG A 30 -7.57 -1.66 2.06
CA ARG A 30 -7.82 -2.41 3.30
C ARG A 30 -7.40 -1.61 4.53
N LEU A 31 -6.24 -0.96 4.49
CA LEU A 31 -5.77 -0.07 5.55
C LEU A 31 -6.78 1.06 5.82
N ARG A 32 -7.27 1.74 4.77
CA ARG A 32 -8.31 2.76 4.89
C ARG A 32 -9.55 2.22 5.62
N SER A 33 -10.05 1.05 5.22
CA SER A 33 -11.23 0.44 5.85
C SER A 33 -10.99 0.10 7.33
N ILE A 34 -9.77 -0.31 7.71
CA ILE A 34 -9.42 -0.56 9.12
C ILE A 34 -9.43 0.75 9.90
N MET A 35 -8.79 1.80 9.37
CA MET A 35 -8.72 3.10 10.03
C MET A 35 -10.12 3.70 10.27
N GLU A 36 -11.00 3.63 9.26
CA GLU A 36 -12.39 4.10 9.37
C GLU A 36 -13.16 3.34 10.47
N LYS A 37 -12.93 2.04 10.64
CA LYS A 37 -13.55 1.24 11.71
C LYS A 37 -13.08 1.64 13.11
N GLU A 38 -11.82 2.03 13.24
CA GLU A 38 -11.24 2.52 14.50
C GLU A 38 -11.57 4.00 14.76
N GLY A 39 -12.41 4.63 13.92
CA GLY A 39 -12.79 6.04 14.06
C GLY A 39 -11.71 7.04 13.64
N LEU A 40 -10.65 6.57 12.98
CA LEU A 40 -9.56 7.40 12.49
C LEU A 40 -9.89 7.90 11.07
N SER A 41 -9.96 9.22 10.90
CA SER A 41 -10.11 9.84 9.58
C SER A 41 -8.75 10.15 8.97
N GLY A 42 -8.68 10.25 7.64
CA GLY A 42 -7.45 10.67 6.95
C GLY A 42 -6.99 12.06 7.40
N GLU A 43 -7.93 12.93 7.78
CA GLU A 43 -7.63 14.25 8.32
C GLU A 43 -6.89 14.15 9.66
N THR A 44 -7.27 13.22 10.53
CA THR A 44 -6.63 12.98 11.84
C THR A 44 -5.23 12.37 11.74
N VAL A 45 -4.93 11.66 10.65
CA VAL A 45 -3.65 10.94 10.48
C VAL A 45 -2.59 11.75 9.74
N PHE A 46 -3.01 12.74 8.96
CA PHE A 46 -2.11 13.63 8.21
C PHE A 46 -2.09 15.07 8.74
N SER A 47 -2.83 15.38 9.81
CA SER A 47 -2.74 16.60 10.61
C SER A 47 -1.61 16.52 11.64
#